data_AF-A0AAE3LSR4-F1
#
_entry.id   AF-A0AAE3LSR4-F1
#
_cell.length_a   1.000
_cell.length_b   1.000
_cell.length_c   1.000
_cell.angle_alpha   90.00
_cell.angle_beta   90.00
_cell.angle_gamma   90.00
#
_symmetry.space_group_name_H-M   'P 1'
#
loop_
_entity.id
_entity.type
_entity.pdbx_description
1 polymer ?
#
loop_
_entity_poly.entity_id
_entity_poly.type
_entity_poly.pdbx_seq_one_letter_code
_entity_poly.pdbx_strand_id
1 'polypeptide(L)'
;MDEVRRFSCYRDGEVITADGKMVRFTCAPEDVEKVRDFFATHVRSIERTLTGRIRDLEGRGHGYSRYDIVQHKYAGGGSGYIQVLEIRNPPDGRWGFVIEMFDGWAGTMFTEWDTIEQACAAYEAYWGTRDLQEKLPTLEGFRRQVNCGVLTPWFLAIGNEQLVGDYTFPHDLQDDPVFRFGKRFVVTDFEGVPAIKSCMGTRFIKRMTGSYPQREEVYRLVYWDDGSVWDDRSSSSKRPRPLHGGELWITEALRKFMHILAGKGTELRIDFTNGDRFTGKLNRPKQCTHHLEGRYFVVVRVKGKNTYNEGWVDFKPTVELPNVAQYVAHLAREKGTEIEYLEVKQYQTQQGGKKWPGVFFSPTP
;
A
#
# COMPACT_ATOMS: atom_id res chain seq x y z
N MET A 1 8.07 -32.83 -45.48
CA MET A 1 8.89 -31.64 -45.78
C MET A 1 7.98 -30.46 -45.55
N ASP A 2 8.02 -29.90 -44.33
CA ASP A 2 7.21 -28.75 -43.96
C ASP A 2 7.89 -27.49 -44.48
N GLU A 3 7.22 -26.80 -45.39
CA GLU A 3 7.63 -25.48 -45.84
C GLU A 3 7.54 -24.50 -44.68
N VAL A 4 8.69 -23.98 -44.31
CA VAL A 4 8.87 -22.86 -43.40
C VAL A 4 8.22 -21.62 -44.05
N ARG A 5 6.97 -21.30 -43.69
CA ARG A 5 6.34 -20.00 -44.01
C ARG A 5 7.09 -18.91 -43.25
N ARG A 6 8.11 -18.32 -43.90
CA ARG A 6 9.06 -17.38 -43.27
C ARG A 6 8.65 -15.91 -43.31
N PHE A 7 7.48 -15.58 -43.87
CA PHE A 7 6.89 -14.25 -43.80
C PHE A 7 5.36 -14.34 -43.81
N SER A 8 4.70 -13.94 -42.73
CA SER A 8 3.25 -13.77 -42.69
C SER A 8 2.93 -12.39 -43.26
N CYS A 9 2.50 -12.32 -44.53
CA CYS A 9 1.87 -11.12 -45.04
C CYS A 9 0.45 -11.03 -44.48
N TYR A 10 0.05 -9.83 -44.07
CA TYR A 10 -1.31 -9.54 -43.66
C TYR A 10 -1.87 -8.44 -44.55
N ARG A 11 -3.18 -8.45 -44.77
CA ARG A 11 -3.89 -7.41 -45.51
C ARG A 11 -4.94 -6.80 -44.60
N ASP A 12 -4.97 -5.48 -44.55
CA ASP A 12 -6.05 -4.73 -43.93
C ASP A 12 -7.25 -4.68 -44.87
N GLY A 13 -8.44 -4.83 -44.31
CA GLY A 13 -9.70 -4.77 -45.02
C GLY A 13 -10.75 -4.02 -44.23
N GLU A 14 -11.74 -3.49 -44.95
CA GLU A 14 -12.95 -2.91 -44.39
C GLU A 14 -14.17 -3.70 -44.87
N VAL A 15 -15.14 -3.89 -43.98
CA VAL A 15 -16.43 -4.53 -44.27
C VAL A 15 -17.56 -3.81 -43.55
N ILE A 16 -18.74 -3.79 -44.17
CA ILE A 16 -19.96 -3.28 -43.56
C ILE A 16 -20.76 -4.48 -43.06
N THR A 17 -21.10 -4.51 -41.78
CA THR A 17 -21.95 -5.55 -41.19
C THR A 17 -23.39 -5.44 -41.69
N ALA A 18 -24.23 -6.45 -41.42
CA ALA A 18 -25.62 -6.43 -41.83
C ALA A 18 -26.45 -5.27 -41.21
N ASP A 19 -26.03 -4.71 -40.07
CA ASP A 19 -26.61 -3.49 -39.45
C ASP A 19 -25.96 -2.18 -39.93
N GLY A 20 -25.13 -2.22 -40.97
CA GLY A 20 -24.56 -1.02 -41.61
C GLY A 20 -23.34 -0.44 -40.92
N LYS A 21 -22.69 -1.15 -39.98
CA LYS A 21 -21.49 -0.66 -39.29
C LYS A 21 -20.22 -1.06 -40.03
N MET A 22 -19.30 -0.10 -40.15
CA MET A 22 -17.99 -0.33 -40.76
C MET A 22 -17.02 -0.96 -39.75
N VAL A 23 -16.34 -2.02 -40.18
CA VAL A 23 -15.38 -2.79 -39.39
C VAL A 23 -14.07 -2.88 -40.15
N ARG A 24 -12.96 -2.62 -39.45
CA ARG A 24 -11.61 -2.87 -39.93
C ARG A 24 -11.12 -4.22 -39.43
N PHE A 25 -10.55 -5.01 -40.31
CA PHE A 25 -9.96 -6.31 -39.97
C PHE A 25 -8.59 -6.46 -40.63
N THR A 26 -7.77 -7.32 -40.05
CA THR A 26 -6.47 -7.71 -40.59
C THR A 26 -6.45 -9.24 -40.68
N CYS A 27 -6.19 -9.78 -41.86
CA CYS A 27 -6.16 -11.24 -42.09
C CYS A 27 -5.09 -11.63 -43.11
N ALA A 28 -4.91 -12.94 -43.32
CA ALA A 28 -4.10 -13.42 -44.43
C ALA A 28 -4.71 -12.96 -45.78
N PRO A 29 -3.90 -12.59 -46.78
CA PRO A 29 -4.39 -12.06 -48.06
C PRO A 29 -5.41 -12.97 -48.76
N GLU A 30 -5.27 -14.28 -48.62
CA GLU A 30 -6.18 -15.29 -49.18
C GLU A 30 -7.55 -15.38 -48.49
N ASP A 31 -7.69 -14.83 -47.27
CA ASP A 31 -8.90 -14.94 -46.48
C ASP A 31 -9.76 -13.67 -46.48
N VAL A 32 -9.33 -12.60 -47.18
CA VAL A 32 -10.00 -11.29 -47.18
C VAL A 32 -11.47 -11.40 -47.58
N GLU A 33 -11.78 -12.09 -48.67
CA GLU A 33 -13.16 -12.27 -49.13
C GLU A 33 -13.98 -13.17 -48.21
N LYS A 34 -13.36 -14.21 -47.62
CA LYS A 34 -14.04 -15.06 -46.62
C LYS A 34 -14.41 -14.28 -45.37
N VAL A 35 -13.51 -13.41 -44.90
CA VAL A 35 -13.77 -12.53 -43.75
C VAL A 35 -14.87 -11.54 -44.10
N ARG A 36 -14.85 -10.93 -45.28
CA ARG A 36 -15.92 -10.03 -45.75
C ARG A 36 -17.28 -10.74 -45.79
N ASP A 37 -17.36 -11.90 -46.42
CA ASP A 37 -18.58 -12.69 -46.51
C ASP A 37 -19.09 -13.07 -45.12
N PHE A 38 -18.20 -13.49 -44.21
CA PHE A 38 -18.56 -13.80 -42.83
C PHE A 38 -19.21 -12.61 -42.12
N PHE A 39 -18.61 -11.42 -42.20
CA PHE A 39 -19.18 -10.21 -41.60
C PHE A 39 -20.50 -9.78 -42.25
N ALA A 40 -20.64 -9.94 -43.56
CA ALA A 40 -21.87 -9.57 -44.28
C ALA A 40 -23.04 -10.53 -43.99
N THR A 41 -22.77 -11.83 -43.81
CA THR A 41 -23.82 -12.87 -43.74
C THR A 41 -24.09 -13.39 -42.34
N HIS A 42 -23.08 -13.42 -41.46
CA HIS A 42 -23.17 -14.04 -40.14
C HIS A 42 -23.14 -13.03 -38.99
N VAL A 43 -22.64 -11.81 -39.22
CA VAL A 43 -22.56 -10.77 -38.19
C VAL A 43 -23.70 -9.76 -38.36
N ARG A 44 -24.80 -10.02 -37.61
CA ARG A 44 -26.01 -9.19 -37.68
C ARG A 44 -25.87 -7.83 -37.02
N SER A 45 -25.10 -7.77 -35.94
CA SER A 45 -24.83 -6.53 -35.22
C SER A 45 -23.49 -6.64 -34.54
N ILE A 46 -22.71 -5.58 -34.61
CA ILE A 46 -21.55 -5.40 -33.74
C ILE A 46 -21.97 -4.42 -32.67
N GLU A 47 -21.96 -4.86 -31.41
CA GLU A 47 -22.08 -3.92 -30.30
C GLU A 47 -20.97 -2.88 -30.45
N ARG A 48 -21.36 -1.60 -30.47
CA ARG A 48 -20.42 -0.50 -30.55
C ARG A 48 -19.46 -0.69 -29.37
N THR A 49 -18.16 -0.77 -29.63
CA THR A 49 -17.18 -0.92 -28.56
C THR A 49 -17.40 0.23 -27.59
N LEU A 50 -17.82 -0.09 -26.36
CA LEU A 50 -17.81 0.85 -25.25
C LEU A 50 -16.41 1.47 -25.11
N THR A 51 -15.39 0.71 -25.51
CA THR A 51 -13.99 1.09 -25.52
C THR A 51 -13.60 1.97 -26.69
N GLY A 52 -13.04 3.13 -26.36
CA GLY A 52 -12.26 3.97 -27.25
C GLY A 52 -10.77 3.84 -26.96
N ARG A 53 -9.95 4.15 -27.97
CA ARG A 53 -8.53 4.45 -27.75
C ARG A 53 -8.45 5.78 -27.00
N ILE A 54 -7.71 5.79 -25.89
CA ILE A 54 -7.40 7.02 -25.16
C ILE A 54 -6.43 7.80 -26.04
N ARG A 55 -6.85 9.01 -26.44
CA ARG A 55 -6.03 9.89 -27.25
C ARG A 55 -4.98 10.55 -26.36
N ASP A 56 -3.80 10.78 -26.94
CA ASP A 56 -2.77 11.66 -26.36
C ASP A 56 -2.23 11.25 -24.97
N LEU A 57 -2.22 9.96 -24.64
CA LEU A 57 -1.45 9.46 -23.48
C LEU A 57 0.05 9.40 -23.81
N GLU A 58 0.84 10.24 -23.17
CA GLU A 58 2.30 10.32 -23.39
C GLU A 58 3.09 9.11 -22.86
N GLY A 59 2.55 8.36 -21.88
CA GLY A 59 3.30 7.29 -21.19
C GLY A 59 3.00 5.85 -21.60
N ARG A 60 1.71 5.47 -21.64
CA ARG A 60 1.28 4.19 -22.19
C ARG A 60 0.93 4.41 -23.65
N GLY A 61 1.83 4.09 -24.56
CA GLY A 61 1.50 4.03 -25.98
C GLY A 61 0.16 3.31 -26.18
N HIS A 62 -0.85 4.08 -26.57
CA HIS A 62 -2.20 3.61 -26.95
C HIS A 62 -2.89 2.76 -25.87
N GLY A 63 -3.35 3.40 -24.80
CA GLY A 63 -4.31 2.80 -23.87
C GLY A 63 -5.72 2.72 -24.48
N TYR A 64 -6.50 1.74 -24.03
CA TYR A 64 -7.92 1.60 -24.35
C TYR A 64 -8.72 1.71 -23.07
N SER A 65 -9.86 2.40 -23.10
CA SER A 65 -10.79 2.46 -21.97
C SER A 65 -12.21 2.64 -22.48
N ARG A 66 -13.18 2.12 -21.73
CA ARG A 66 -14.61 2.41 -21.92
C ARG A 66 -15.04 3.78 -21.41
N TYR A 67 -14.15 4.46 -20.69
CA TYR A 67 -14.36 5.81 -20.21
C TYR A 67 -13.68 6.81 -21.15
N ASP A 68 -14.27 8.01 -21.25
CA ASP A 68 -13.63 9.13 -21.92
C ASP A 68 -12.63 9.79 -20.96
N ILE A 69 -11.36 9.82 -21.34
CA ILE A 69 -10.25 10.22 -20.46
C ILE A 69 -9.44 11.31 -21.15
N VAL A 70 -9.21 12.41 -20.42
CA VAL A 70 -8.30 13.49 -20.80
C VAL A 70 -7.07 13.45 -19.89
N GLN A 71 -5.88 13.39 -20.46
CA GLN A 71 -4.63 13.54 -19.72
C GLN A 71 -4.24 15.02 -19.65
N HIS A 72 -4.03 15.53 -18.44
CA HIS A 72 -3.66 16.94 -18.21
C HIS A 72 -2.19 17.12 -17.89
N LYS A 73 -1.58 16.14 -17.24
CA LYS A 73 -0.17 16.13 -16.84
C LYS A 73 0.41 14.74 -16.95
N TYR A 74 1.70 14.67 -17.23
CA TYR A 74 2.45 13.43 -17.32
C TYR A 74 3.91 13.65 -16.94
N ALA A 75 4.49 12.69 -16.23
CA ALA A 75 5.93 12.52 -16.09
C ALA A 75 6.29 11.04 -15.91
N GLY A 76 7.49 10.68 -16.36
CA GLY A 76 8.05 9.33 -16.22
C GLY A 76 8.17 8.58 -17.53
N GLY A 77 8.28 7.25 -17.45
CA GLY A 77 8.50 6.37 -18.59
C GLY A 77 8.27 4.89 -18.25
N GLY A 78 8.82 3.99 -19.06
CA GLY A 78 8.49 2.55 -19.00
C GLY A 78 8.73 1.83 -17.67
N SER A 79 9.57 2.38 -16.77
CA SER A 79 9.82 1.82 -15.43
C SER A 79 8.92 2.39 -14.33
N GLY A 80 8.15 3.44 -14.64
CA GLY A 80 7.26 4.11 -13.70
C GLY A 80 6.84 5.48 -14.21
N TYR A 81 5.60 5.86 -13.93
CA TYR A 81 5.03 7.14 -14.34
C TYR A 81 4.06 7.70 -13.31
N ILE A 82 3.78 8.99 -13.45
CA ILE A 82 2.69 9.68 -12.77
C ILE A 82 1.93 10.52 -13.80
N GLN A 83 0.61 10.53 -13.70
CA GLN A 83 -0.24 11.29 -14.60
C GLN A 83 -1.50 11.82 -13.92
N VAL A 84 -1.97 12.97 -14.38
CA VAL A 84 -3.24 13.56 -13.96
C VAL A 84 -4.26 13.34 -15.06
N LEU A 85 -5.37 12.70 -14.70
CA LEU A 85 -6.44 12.29 -15.60
C LEU A 85 -7.76 12.93 -15.18
N GLU A 86 -8.56 13.29 -16.18
CA GLU A 86 -9.98 13.60 -16.04
C GLU A 86 -10.77 12.51 -16.75
N ILE A 87 -11.53 11.73 -15.98
CA ILE A 87 -12.42 10.69 -16.44
C ILE A 87 -13.83 11.29 -16.49
N ARG A 88 -14.39 11.43 -17.69
CA ARG A 88 -15.73 11.97 -17.85
C ARG A 88 -16.79 10.95 -17.47
N ASN A 89 -17.80 11.39 -16.74
CA ASN A 89 -18.91 10.57 -16.26
C ASN A 89 -18.43 9.34 -15.46
N PRO A 90 -17.69 9.54 -14.34
CA PRO A 90 -17.30 8.43 -13.49
C PRO A 90 -18.55 7.70 -12.94
N PRO A 91 -18.48 6.40 -12.66
CA PRO A 91 -19.57 5.69 -12.00
C PRO A 91 -19.90 6.30 -10.63
N ASP A 92 -21.14 6.13 -10.18
CA ASP A 92 -21.60 6.60 -8.88
C ASP A 92 -20.64 6.18 -7.75
N GLY A 93 -20.36 7.12 -6.84
CA GLY A 93 -19.44 6.91 -5.73
C GLY A 93 -17.95 6.98 -6.09
N ARG A 94 -17.60 7.40 -7.31
CA ARG A 94 -16.22 7.65 -7.73
C ARG A 94 -16.04 9.07 -8.26
N TRP A 95 -14.79 9.53 -8.23
CA TRP A 95 -14.43 10.85 -8.71
C TRP A 95 -13.66 10.76 -10.03
N GLY A 96 -13.94 11.71 -10.92
CA GLY A 96 -13.36 11.76 -12.27
C GLY A 96 -11.97 12.37 -12.30
N PHE A 97 -11.52 13.07 -11.27
CA PHE A 97 -10.20 13.71 -11.25
C PHE A 97 -9.22 12.82 -10.50
N VAL A 98 -8.24 12.28 -11.23
CA VAL A 98 -7.39 11.20 -10.74
C VAL A 98 -5.92 11.54 -10.94
N ILE A 99 -5.10 11.28 -9.92
CA ILE A 99 -3.65 11.14 -10.10
C ILE A 99 -3.33 9.66 -10.10
N GLU A 100 -2.95 9.11 -11.25
CA GLU A 100 -2.50 7.72 -11.38
C GLU A 100 -0.97 7.68 -11.30
N MET A 101 -0.46 6.72 -10.53
CA MET A 101 0.96 6.42 -10.43
C MET A 101 1.19 4.94 -10.72
N PHE A 102 2.24 4.65 -11.46
CA PHE A 102 2.71 3.29 -11.70
C PHE A 102 4.19 3.20 -11.34
N ASP A 103 4.55 2.14 -10.64
CA ASP A 103 5.92 1.75 -10.33
C ASP A 103 6.09 0.30 -10.77
N GLY A 104 7.16 -0.02 -11.50
CA GLY A 104 7.44 -1.39 -11.95
C GLY A 104 7.58 -2.41 -10.81
N TRP A 105 7.83 -1.97 -9.57
CA TRP A 105 7.92 -2.80 -8.36
C TRP A 105 6.62 -2.86 -7.58
N ALA A 106 5.99 -1.71 -7.32
CA ALA A 106 4.82 -1.62 -6.46
C ALA A 106 3.48 -1.77 -7.22
N GLY A 107 3.52 -1.66 -8.56
CA GLY A 107 2.35 -1.68 -9.41
C GLY A 107 1.69 -0.31 -9.54
N THR A 108 0.37 -0.31 -9.75
CA THR A 108 -0.44 0.88 -9.97
C THR A 108 -1.10 1.33 -8.68
N MET A 109 -1.19 2.63 -8.47
CA MET A 109 -2.03 3.24 -7.45
C MET A 109 -2.66 4.51 -8.02
N PHE A 110 -3.74 4.98 -7.42
CA PHE A 110 -4.32 6.25 -7.80
C PHE A 110 -4.92 6.99 -6.61
N THR A 111 -5.03 8.31 -6.75
CA THR A 111 -5.75 9.17 -5.82
C THR A 111 -6.87 9.90 -6.54
N GLU A 112 -7.97 10.11 -5.85
CA GLU A 112 -9.17 10.78 -6.38
C GLU A 112 -9.32 12.16 -5.73
N TRP A 113 -9.75 13.13 -6.53
CA TRP A 113 -9.76 14.55 -6.17
C TRP A 113 -11.09 15.21 -6.50
N ASP A 114 -11.35 16.33 -5.82
CA ASP A 114 -12.53 17.15 -6.00
C ASP A 114 -12.57 17.93 -7.30
N THR A 115 -11.44 18.53 -7.69
CA THR A 115 -11.32 19.26 -8.96
C THR A 115 -10.02 18.92 -9.68
N ILE A 116 -10.01 19.16 -10.99
CA ILE A 116 -8.81 18.96 -11.82
C ILE A 116 -7.68 19.92 -11.44
N GLU A 117 -8.01 21.14 -11.00
CA GLU A 117 -7.05 22.15 -10.56
C GLU A 117 -6.33 21.70 -9.29
N GLN A 118 -7.05 21.11 -8.34
CA GLN A 118 -6.47 20.56 -7.11
C GLN A 118 -5.57 19.37 -7.41
N ALA A 119 -6.00 18.45 -8.28
CA ALA A 119 -5.16 17.33 -8.72
C ALA A 119 -3.89 17.82 -9.44
N CYS A 120 -4.00 18.80 -10.34
CA CYS A 120 -2.86 19.42 -11.00
C CYS A 120 -1.92 20.11 -10.01
N ALA A 121 -2.45 20.87 -9.05
CA ALA A 121 -1.64 21.55 -8.04
C ALA A 121 -0.89 20.56 -7.15
N ALA A 122 -1.55 19.47 -6.73
CA ALA A 122 -0.94 18.40 -5.96
C ALA A 122 0.17 17.69 -6.75
N TYR A 123 -0.05 17.43 -8.04
CA TYR A 123 0.96 16.90 -8.94
C TYR A 123 2.19 17.84 -9.01
N GLU A 124 2.00 19.12 -9.33
CA GLU A 124 3.11 20.06 -9.50
C GLU A 124 3.91 20.26 -8.19
N ALA A 125 3.23 20.26 -7.04
CA ALA A 125 3.88 20.48 -5.76
C ALA A 125 4.73 19.28 -5.29
N TYR A 126 4.38 18.05 -5.69
CA TYR A 126 4.94 16.85 -5.06
C TYR A 126 5.46 15.78 -6.03
N TRP A 127 5.27 15.91 -7.35
CA TRP A 127 5.89 14.96 -8.27
C TRP A 127 7.42 14.99 -8.12
N GLY A 128 8.05 13.80 -8.09
CA GLY A 128 9.49 13.67 -7.85
C GLY A 128 9.91 13.71 -6.38
N THR A 129 8.99 13.95 -5.44
CA THR A 129 9.28 13.85 -3.99
C THR A 129 9.14 12.40 -3.50
N ARG A 130 9.95 12.02 -2.50
CA ARG A 130 9.89 10.66 -1.90
C ARG A 130 8.64 10.43 -1.06
N ASP A 131 8.07 11.48 -0.49
CA ASP A 131 6.99 11.37 0.50
C ASP A 131 5.61 11.65 -0.11
N LEU A 132 5.51 11.65 -1.45
CA LEU A 132 4.29 11.97 -2.19
C LEU A 132 3.06 11.24 -1.62
N GLN A 133 3.16 9.92 -1.42
CA GLN A 133 2.04 9.10 -0.93
C GLN A 133 1.58 9.49 0.49
N GLU A 134 2.47 10.01 1.34
CA GLU A 134 2.12 10.46 2.69
C GLU A 134 1.56 11.89 2.67
N LYS A 135 1.95 12.71 1.69
CA LYS A 135 1.54 14.11 1.58
C LYS A 135 0.22 14.29 0.87
N LEU A 136 -0.08 13.54 -0.20
CA LEU A 136 -1.32 13.69 -0.96
C LEU A 136 -2.58 13.65 -0.08
N PRO A 137 -2.72 12.75 0.91
CA PRO A 137 -3.90 12.70 1.77
C PRO A 137 -4.12 13.94 2.64
N THR A 138 -3.12 14.81 2.78
CA THR A 138 -3.19 16.01 3.61
C THR A 138 -3.59 17.27 2.83
N LEU A 139 -3.70 17.16 1.50
CA LEU A 139 -3.97 18.29 0.63
C LEU A 139 -5.47 18.53 0.48
N GLU A 140 -5.82 19.79 0.24
CA GLU A 140 -7.19 20.19 -0.03
C GLU A 140 -7.74 19.51 -1.29
N GLY A 141 -8.99 19.04 -1.22
CA GLY A 141 -9.65 18.36 -2.33
C GLY A 141 -9.31 16.88 -2.48
N PHE A 142 -8.38 16.34 -1.68
CA PHE A 142 -8.14 14.89 -1.64
C PHE A 142 -9.39 14.15 -1.16
N ARG A 143 -9.80 13.11 -1.88
CA ARG A 143 -10.94 12.26 -1.52
C ARG A 143 -10.50 10.94 -0.94
N ARG A 144 -9.72 10.18 -1.70
CA ARG A 144 -9.21 8.88 -1.28
C ARG A 144 -8.01 8.45 -2.10
N GLN A 145 -7.30 7.47 -1.57
CA GLN A 145 -6.19 6.78 -2.21
C GLN A 145 -6.54 5.31 -2.35
N VAL A 146 -6.23 4.74 -3.51
CA VAL A 146 -6.44 3.34 -3.83
C VAL A 146 -5.13 2.75 -4.33
N ASN A 147 -4.66 1.69 -3.66
CA ASN A 147 -3.53 0.92 -4.15
C ASN A 147 -4.06 -0.25 -4.98
N CYS A 148 -3.68 -0.33 -6.25
CA CYS A 148 -4.14 -1.37 -7.17
C CYS A 148 -3.14 -2.52 -7.30
N GLY A 149 -1.88 -2.32 -6.89
CA GLY A 149 -0.82 -3.28 -7.16
C GLY A 149 -0.79 -3.66 -8.64
N VAL A 150 -0.87 -4.95 -8.95
CA VAL A 150 -0.87 -5.40 -10.36
C VAL A 150 -2.22 -5.29 -11.06
N LEU A 151 -3.29 -5.00 -10.32
CA LEU A 151 -4.63 -4.93 -10.89
C LEU A 151 -4.80 -3.66 -11.71
N THR A 152 -5.65 -3.75 -12.72
CA THR A 152 -5.95 -2.61 -13.59
C THR A 152 -6.98 -1.73 -12.91
N PRO A 153 -6.73 -0.41 -12.76
CA PRO A 153 -7.69 0.53 -12.19
C PRO A 153 -9.02 0.54 -12.94
N TRP A 154 -10.11 0.83 -12.24
CA TRP A 154 -11.46 0.81 -12.81
C TRP A 154 -11.61 1.69 -14.05
N PHE A 155 -10.93 2.84 -14.10
CA PHE A 155 -11.05 3.79 -15.21
C PHE A 155 -10.30 3.33 -16.46
N LEU A 156 -9.51 2.27 -16.38
CA LEU A 156 -8.88 1.62 -17.54
C LEU A 156 -9.66 0.39 -18.01
N ALA A 157 -10.88 0.19 -17.53
CA ALA A 157 -11.70 -0.95 -17.95
C ALA A 157 -12.02 -0.90 -19.44
N ILE A 158 -11.94 -2.05 -20.11
CA ILE A 158 -12.34 -2.19 -21.52
C ILE A 158 -13.61 -3.05 -21.68
N GLY A 159 -14.36 -2.78 -22.73
CA GLY A 159 -15.64 -3.39 -23.06
C GLY A 159 -16.58 -3.48 -21.86
N ASN A 160 -17.03 -4.71 -21.63
CA ASN A 160 -17.91 -5.08 -20.54
C ASN A 160 -17.14 -5.68 -19.35
N GLU A 161 -15.86 -5.35 -19.18
CA GLU A 161 -15.09 -5.81 -18.03
C GLU A 161 -15.83 -5.53 -16.73
N GLN A 162 -15.99 -6.59 -15.94
CA GLN A 162 -16.58 -6.50 -14.63
C GLN A 162 -15.63 -5.74 -13.71
N LEU A 163 -16.19 -4.84 -12.92
CA LEU A 163 -15.45 -4.18 -11.85
C LEU A 163 -15.66 -4.92 -10.55
N VAL A 164 -14.59 -5.05 -9.77
CA VAL A 164 -14.64 -5.53 -8.38
C VAL A 164 -14.01 -4.45 -7.52
N GLY A 165 -14.85 -3.68 -6.82
CA GLY A 165 -14.39 -2.50 -6.09
C GLY A 165 -13.79 -1.46 -7.04
N ASP A 166 -12.52 -1.15 -6.88
CA ASP A 166 -11.80 -0.11 -7.63
C ASP A 166 -10.97 -0.61 -8.81
N TYR A 167 -11.12 -1.89 -9.17
CA TYR A 167 -10.31 -2.56 -10.18
C TYR A 167 -11.16 -3.32 -11.19
N THR A 168 -10.55 -3.62 -12.33
CA THR A 168 -11.10 -4.55 -13.31
C THR A 168 -10.82 -5.99 -12.88
N PHE A 169 -11.77 -6.88 -13.17
CA PHE A 169 -11.57 -8.30 -12.94
C PHE A 169 -10.44 -8.81 -13.85
N PRO A 170 -9.42 -9.52 -13.31
CA PRO A 170 -8.31 -9.99 -14.15
C PRO A 170 -8.78 -10.99 -15.20
N HIS A 171 -8.25 -10.85 -16.42
CA HIS A 171 -8.49 -11.82 -17.49
C HIS A 171 -7.71 -13.10 -17.31
N ASP A 172 -8.02 -14.11 -18.13
CA ASP A 172 -7.22 -15.33 -18.28
C ASP A 172 -6.96 -16.07 -16.96
N LEU A 173 -7.84 -15.88 -15.98
CA LEU A 173 -7.78 -16.61 -14.72
C LEU A 173 -8.18 -18.07 -15.00
N GLN A 174 -7.37 -18.97 -14.50
CA GLN A 174 -7.54 -20.41 -14.63
C GLN A 174 -8.15 -20.96 -13.34
N ASP A 175 -8.97 -22.00 -13.47
CA ASP A 175 -9.52 -22.70 -12.31
C ASP A 175 -8.40 -23.37 -11.51
N ASP A 176 -8.47 -23.25 -10.20
CA ASP A 176 -7.55 -23.89 -9.27
C ASP A 176 -8.35 -24.49 -8.11
N PRO A 177 -8.09 -25.75 -7.74
CA PRO A 177 -8.87 -26.44 -6.72
C PRO A 177 -8.70 -25.82 -5.32
N VAL A 178 -7.58 -25.12 -5.08
CA VAL A 178 -7.28 -24.49 -3.80
C VAL A 178 -7.72 -23.02 -3.83
N PHE A 179 -7.23 -22.26 -4.82
CA PHE A 179 -7.31 -20.80 -4.92
C PHE A 179 -8.50 -20.33 -5.76
N ARG A 180 -9.70 -20.57 -5.24
CA ARG A 180 -10.96 -20.18 -5.91
C ARG A 180 -11.36 -18.74 -5.61
N PHE A 181 -12.01 -18.09 -6.57
CA PHE A 181 -12.55 -16.75 -6.41
C PHE A 181 -13.39 -16.61 -5.11
N GLY A 182 -13.17 -15.53 -4.36
CA GLY A 182 -13.87 -15.21 -3.12
C GLY A 182 -13.42 -16.02 -1.89
N LYS A 183 -12.67 -17.10 -2.07
CA LYS A 183 -12.13 -17.88 -0.94
C LYS A 183 -11.06 -17.06 -0.22
N ARG A 184 -11.13 -17.05 1.12
CA ARG A 184 -10.25 -16.23 1.97
C ARG A 184 -9.04 -17.04 2.44
N PHE A 185 -7.90 -16.36 2.52
CA PHE A 185 -6.61 -16.95 2.88
C PHE A 185 -5.90 -16.09 3.91
N VAL A 186 -5.13 -16.74 4.77
CA VAL A 186 -4.09 -16.07 5.55
C VAL A 186 -2.85 -16.00 4.67
N VAL A 187 -2.47 -14.77 4.32
CA VAL A 187 -1.31 -14.43 3.50
C VAL A 187 -0.29 -13.76 4.40
N THR A 188 0.95 -14.22 4.39
CA THR A 188 2.06 -13.58 5.11
C THR A 188 2.96 -12.92 4.08
N ASP A 189 2.99 -11.60 4.09
CA ASP A 189 3.89 -10.83 3.23
C ASP A 189 5.34 -10.88 3.74
N PHE A 190 6.23 -10.17 3.04
CA PHE A 190 7.64 -10.05 3.39
C PHE A 190 7.88 -9.47 4.79
N GLU A 191 6.95 -8.68 5.32
CA GLU A 191 7.05 -8.09 6.66
C GLU A 191 6.66 -9.08 7.76
N GLY A 192 6.17 -10.27 7.39
CA GLY A 192 5.82 -11.33 8.33
C GLY A 192 4.47 -11.12 9.01
N VAL A 193 3.71 -10.08 8.66
CA VAL A 193 2.40 -9.80 9.26
C VAL A 193 1.33 -10.56 8.48
N PRO A 194 0.59 -11.48 9.13
CA PRO A 194 -0.50 -12.18 8.45
C PRO A 194 -1.65 -11.22 8.15
N ALA A 195 -2.10 -11.21 6.90
CA ALA A 195 -3.29 -10.52 6.43
C ALA A 195 -4.31 -11.53 5.89
N ILE A 196 -5.60 -11.24 6.06
CA ILE A 196 -6.65 -12.01 5.39
C ILE A 196 -6.92 -11.36 4.04
N LYS A 197 -6.76 -12.12 2.98
CA LYS A 197 -7.04 -11.69 1.60
C LYS A 197 -8.05 -12.60 0.95
N SER A 198 -8.85 -12.06 0.05
CA SER A 198 -9.78 -12.83 -0.77
C SER A 198 -9.10 -13.13 -2.11
N CYS A 199 -9.16 -14.39 -2.55
CA CYS A 199 -8.59 -14.79 -3.82
C CYS A 199 -9.43 -14.22 -4.98
N MET A 200 -8.78 -13.55 -5.93
CA MET A 200 -9.38 -13.13 -7.20
C MET A 200 -9.28 -14.23 -8.26
N GLY A 201 -8.25 -15.07 -8.16
CA GLY A 201 -8.04 -16.25 -9.00
C GLY A 201 -6.56 -16.49 -9.29
N THR A 202 -6.27 -17.38 -10.24
CA THR A 202 -4.91 -17.84 -10.52
C THR A 202 -4.53 -17.76 -11.98
N ARG A 203 -3.23 -17.57 -12.26
CA ARG A 203 -2.63 -17.81 -13.58
C ARG A 203 -1.44 -18.76 -13.45
N PHE A 204 -1.32 -19.67 -14.41
CA PHE A 204 -0.17 -20.54 -14.59
C PHE A 204 0.71 -19.98 -15.70
N ILE A 205 1.93 -19.61 -15.33
CA ILE A 205 2.91 -19.04 -16.25
C ILE A 205 3.94 -20.11 -16.58
N LYS A 206 4.18 -20.28 -17.88
CA LYS A 206 5.24 -21.13 -18.41
C LYS A 206 6.45 -20.26 -18.73
N ARG A 207 7.63 -20.64 -18.22
CA ARG A 207 8.89 -19.96 -18.50
C ARG A 207 9.97 -20.97 -18.84
N MET A 208 10.75 -20.69 -19.88
CA MET A 208 11.97 -21.43 -20.17
C MET A 208 13.11 -20.90 -19.30
N THR A 209 13.84 -21.77 -18.61
CA THR A 209 15.03 -21.37 -17.87
C THR A 209 16.08 -20.83 -18.83
N GLY A 210 16.76 -19.74 -18.43
CA GLY A 210 17.84 -19.14 -19.24
C GLY A 210 19.12 -19.98 -19.28
N SER A 211 19.24 -20.98 -18.41
CA SER A 211 20.39 -21.87 -18.28
C SER A 211 20.19 -23.18 -19.05
N TYR A 212 21.27 -23.69 -19.66
CA TYR A 212 21.27 -24.95 -20.41
C TYR A 212 21.47 -26.16 -19.47
N PRO A 213 20.76 -27.28 -19.67
CA PRO A 213 19.66 -27.47 -20.61
C PRO A 213 18.44 -26.65 -20.20
N GLN A 214 17.80 -26.00 -21.18
CA GLN A 214 16.59 -25.22 -20.94
C GLN A 214 15.51 -26.16 -20.40
N ARG A 215 14.98 -25.84 -19.22
CA ARG A 215 13.84 -26.52 -18.62
C ARG A 215 12.64 -25.61 -18.68
N GLU A 216 11.49 -26.18 -18.97
CA GLU A 216 10.22 -25.48 -18.82
C GLU A 216 9.84 -25.52 -17.33
N GLU A 217 9.72 -24.34 -16.73
CA GLU A 217 9.18 -24.17 -15.39
C GLU A 217 7.75 -23.64 -15.52
N VAL A 218 6.82 -24.32 -14.87
CA VAL A 218 5.44 -23.86 -14.72
C VAL A 218 5.27 -23.39 -13.29
N TYR A 219 4.84 -22.15 -13.10
CA TYR A 219 4.59 -21.60 -11.78
C TYR A 219 3.25 -20.89 -11.73
N ARG A 220 2.79 -20.66 -10.50
CA ARG A 220 1.47 -20.11 -10.20
C ARG A 220 1.58 -18.70 -9.66
N LEU A 221 0.76 -17.81 -10.21
CA LEU A 221 0.46 -16.50 -9.66
C LEU A 221 -0.95 -16.54 -9.06
N VAL A 222 -1.10 -16.13 -7.80
CA VAL A 222 -2.39 -15.96 -7.14
C VAL A 222 -2.64 -14.47 -6.94
N TYR A 223 -3.76 -13.99 -7.47
CA TYR A 223 -4.16 -12.59 -7.39
C TYR A 223 -5.07 -12.38 -6.18
N TRP A 224 -4.81 -11.32 -5.41
CA TRP A 224 -5.58 -10.97 -4.22
C TRP A 224 -6.46 -9.75 -4.44
N ASP A 225 -7.48 -9.59 -3.59
CA ASP A 225 -8.45 -8.48 -3.61
C ASP A 225 -7.85 -7.11 -3.29
N ASP A 226 -6.67 -7.07 -2.67
CA ASP A 226 -5.87 -5.85 -2.45
C ASP A 226 -4.89 -5.54 -3.60
N GLY A 227 -4.95 -6.33 -4.67
CA GLY A 227 -4.12 -6.20 -5.85
C GLY A 227 -2.67 -6.68 -5.73
N SER A 228 -2.30 -7.24 -4.58
CA SER A 228 -1.04 -7.97 -4.46
C SER A 228 -1.09 -9.32 -5.18
N VAL A 229 0.09 -9.89 -5.46
CA VAL A 229 0.24 -11.21 -6.07
C VAL A 229 1.14 -12.07 -5.21
N TRP A 230 0.75 -13.33 -5.03
CA TRP A 230 1.67 -14.35 -4.55
C TRP A 230 2.23 -15.16 -5.71
N ASP A 231 3.55 -15.31 -5.77
CA ASP A 231 4.29 -16.10 -6.77
C ASP A 231 4.86 -17.36 -6.10
N ASP A 232 4.47 -18.54 -6.58
CA ASP A 232 4.89 -19.86 -6.07
C ASP A 232 6.41 -20.09 -6.16
N ARG A 233 7.13 -19.31 -6.97
CA ARG A 233 8.60 -19.37 -7.05
C ARG A 233 9.29 -18.55 -5.96
N SER A 234 8.59 -17.61 -5.34
CA SER A 234 9.19 -16.69 -4.38
C SER A 234 9.49 -17.41 -3.07
N SER A 235 10.75 -17.79 -2.88
CA SER A 235 11.24 -18.46 -1.65
C SER A 235 11.09 -17.61 -0.38
N SER A 236 10.91 -16.31 -0.54
CA SER A 236 10.78 -15.33 0.54
C SER A 236 9.35 -15.17 1.06
N SER A 237 8.34 -15.71 0.36
CA SER A 237 6.94 -15.62 0.78
C SER A 237 6.43 -16.99 1.21
N LYS A 238 5.80 -17.06 2.40
CA LYS A 238 5.16 -18.31 2.85
C LYS A 238 3.95 -18.59 1.98
N ARG A 239 3.73 -19.87 1.64
CA ARG A 239 2.56 -20.29 0.89
C ARG A 239 1.28 -19.87 1.61
N PRO A 240 0.35 -19.16 0.94
CA PRO A 240 -0.93 -18.79 1.52
C PRO A 240 -1.72 -20.04 1.90
N ARG A 241 -2.35 -19.99 3.07
CA ARG A 241 -3.21 -21.07 3.57
C ARG A 241 -4.67 -20.64 3.59
N PRO A 242 -5.63 -21.52 3.28
CA PRO A 242 -7.04 -21.23 3.46
C PRO A 242 -7.33 -20.75 4.89
N LEU A 243 -8.20 -19.76 5.01
CA LEU A 243 -8.74 -19.34 6.30
C LEU A 243 -9.77 -20.39 6.77
N HIS A 244 -9.55 -20.99 7.94
CA HIS A 244 -10.50 -21.92 8.53
C HIS A 244 -11.58 -21.17 9.32
N GLY A 245 -12.75 -21.81 9.48
CA GLY A 245 -13.84 -21.26 10.28
C GLY A 245 -13.38 -20.97 11.72
N GLY A 246 -13.63 -19.76 12.20
CA GLY A 246 -13.21 -19.32 13.54
C GLY A 246 -11.84 -18.65 13.63
N GLU A 247 -11.06 -18.56 12.55
CA GLU A 247 -9.74 -17.88 12.56
C GLU A 247 -9.78 -16.40 12.17
N LEU A 248 -10.93 -15.91 11.69
CA LEU A 248 -11.09 -14.53 11.22
C LEU A 248 -10.70 -13.53 12.33
N TRP A 249 -11.27 -13.69 13.52
CA TRP A 249 -11.01 -12.81 14.65
C TRP A 249 -9.55 -12.90 15.12
N ILE A 250 -8.91 -14.06 15.04
CA ILE A 250 -7.50 -14.24 15.45
C ILE A 250 -6.60 -13.39 14.55
N THR A 251 -6.83 -13.43 13.24
CA THR A 251 -6.01 -12.67 12.31
C THR A 251 -6.28 -11.17 12.42
N GLU A 252 -7.54 -10.77 12.61
CA GLU A 252 -7.90 -9.37 12.87
C GLU A 252 -7.28 -8.85 14.18
N ALA A 253 -7.27 -9.68 15.22
CA ALA A 253 -6.64 -9.40 16.49
C ALA A 253 -5.13 -9.18 16.34
N LEU A 254 -4.45 -10.12 15.67
CA LEU A 254 -3.02 -10.05 15.40
C LEU A 254 -2.66 -8.79 14.61
N ARG A 255 -3.42 -8.45 13.57
CA ARG A 255 -3.19 -7.23 12.79
C ARG A 255 -3.31 -5.97 13.65
N LYS A 256 -4.37 -5.86 14.48
CA LYS A 256 -4.56 -4.72 15.40
C LYS A 256 -3.45 -4.65 16.45
N PHE A 257 -3.00 -5.80 16.96
CA PHE A 257 -1.90 -5.87 17.91
C PHE A 257 -0.58 -5.40 17.31
N MET A 258 -0.23 -5.84 16.09
CA MET A 258 0.96 -5.38 15.37
C MET A 258 0.91 -3.87 15.08
N HIS A 259 -0.27 -3.32 14.76
CA HIS A 259 -0.45 -1.88 14.57
C HIS A 259 -0.12 -1.06 15.83
N ILE A 260 -0.49 -1.58 16.99
CA ILE A 260 -0.19 -0.98 18.30
C ILE A 260 1.31 -1.09 18.63
N LEU A 261 1.93 -2.24 18.36
CA LEU A 261 3.37 -2.42 18.53
C LEU A 261 4.18 -1.49 17.63
N ALA A 262 3.72 -1.26 16.40
CA ALA A 262 4.30 -0.29 15.47
C ALA A 262 4.04 1.18 15.86
N GLY A 263 3.30 1.43 16.94
CA GLY A 263 2.99 2.78 17.42
C GLY A 263 1.96 3.55 16.61
N LYS A 264 1.25 2.87 15.71
CA LYS A 264 0.17 3.44 14.90
C LYS A 264 -1.18 3.44 15.65
N GLY A 265 -1.21 2.97 16.89
CA GLY A 265 -2.36 3.01 17.78
C GLY A 265 -2.00 2.70 19.25
N THR A 266 -2.92 2.97 20.17
CA THR A 266 -2.75 2.69 21.61
C THR A 266 -3.82 1.76 22.18
N GLU A 267 -4.87 1.47 21.41
CA GLU A 267 -6.01 0.65 21.81
C GLU A 267 -6.37 -0.32 20.69
N LEU A 268 -6.69 -1.57 21.05
CA LEU A 268 -7.32 -2.54 20.18
C LEU A 268 -8.75 -2.81 20.63
N ARG A 269 -9.64 -2.93 19.66
CA ARG A 269 -11.01 -3.42 19.85
C ARG A 269 -11.26 -4.55 18.87
N ILE A 270 -11.76 -5.68 19.33
CA ILE A 270 -12.11 -6.83 18.49
C ILE A 270 -13.54 -7.20 18.83
N ASP A 271 -14.41 -7.17 17.82
CA ASP A 271 -15.78 -7.68 17.94
C ASP A 271 -15.78 -9.14 17.49
N PHE A 272 -16.23 -10.03 18.38
CA PHE A 272 -16.35 -11.45 18.09
C PHE A 272 -17.67 -11.74 17.39
N THR A 273 -17.71 -12.84 16.64
CA THR A 273 -18.91 -13.25 15.87
C THR A 273 -20.09 -13.65 16.75
N ASN A 274 -19.87 -13.92 18.04
CA ASN A 274 -20.91 -14.19 19.02
C ASN A 274 -21.52 -12.91 19.65
N GLY A 275 -21.06 -11.71 19.22
CA GLY A 275 -21.50 -10.42 19.75
C GLY A 275 -20.66 -9.90 20.93
N ASP A 276 -19.73 -10.70 21.46
CA ASP A 276 -18.82 -10.25 22.51
C ASP A 276 -17.77 -9.28 21.96
N ARG A 277 -17.15 -8.48 22.85
CA ARG A 277 -16.11 -7.52 22.47
C ARG A 277 -14.90 -7.61 23.38
N PHE A 278 -13.72 -7.72 22.80
CA PHE A 278 -12.45 -7.52 23.49
C PHE A 278 -11.96 -6.09 23.29
N THR A 279 -11.54 -5.43 24.37
CA THR A 279 -10.84 -4.13 24.31
C THR A 279 -9.54 -4.21 25.10
N GLY A 280 -8.42 -3.92 24.44
CA GLY A 280 -7.09 -3.92 25.04
C GLY A 280 -6.39 -2.60 24.83
N LYS A 281 -5.65 -2.10 25.81
CA LYS A 281 -4.89 -0.84 25.71
C LYS A 281 -3.41 -1.10 25.99
N LEU A 282 -2.53 -0.61 25.11
CA LEU A 282 -1.10 -0.63 25.37
C LEU A 282 -0.77 0.49 26.35
N ASN A 283 -0.60 0.13 27.61
CA ASN A 283 0.01 1.01 28.60
C ASN A 283 1.51 1.08 28.34
N ARG A 284 1.94 2.06 27.55
CA ARG A 284 3.35 2.42 27.51
C ARG A 284 3.71 2.99 28.89
N PRO A 285 4.64 2.38 29.66
CA PRO A 285 5.13 3.04 30.86
C PRO A 285 5.63 4.42 30.44
N LYS A 286 5.26 5.46 31.19
CA LYS A 286 5.81 6.82 30.97
C LYS A 286 7.32 6.65 30.87
N GLN A 287 7.92 7.08 29.76
CA GLN A 287 9.37 7.05 29.59
C GLN A 287 10.00 7.66 30.85
N CYS A 288 10.63 6.85 31.69
CA CYS A 288 11.56 7.35 32.68
C CYS A 288 12.77 7.82 31.88
N THR A 289 12.89 9.13 31.66
CA THR A 289 14.10 9.71 31.08
C THR A 289 15.24 9.47 32.06
N HIS A 290 16.06 8.46 31.80
CA HIS A 290 17.24 8.19 32.61
C HIS A 290 18.24 9.34 32.46
N HIS A 291 18.71 9.90 33.57
CA HIS A 291 19.76 10.93 33.55
C HIS A 291 21.13 10.30 33.86
N LEU A 292 22.21 10.89 33.33
CA LEU A 292 23.58 10.43 33.56
C LEU A 292 24.05 10.74 34.97
N GLU A 293 25.05 9.99 35.45
CA GLU A 293 25.81 10.34 36.66
C GLU A 293 26.53 11.68 36.43
N GLY A 294 26.36 12.63 37.35
CA GLY A 294 26.92 13.96 37.19
C GLY A 294 26.31 14.99 38.14
N ARG A 295 26.72 16.24 37.97
CA ARG A 295 26.30 17.36 38.80
C ARG A 295 25.29 18.21 38.04
N TYR A 296 24.13 18.46 38.65
CA TYR A 296 23.00 19.14 38.02
C TYR A 296 22.65 20.41 38.78
N PHE A 297 22.49 21.53 38.09
CA PHE A 297 21.98 22.77 38.69
C PHE A 297 20.46 22.73 38.63
N VAL A 298 19.84 22.67 39.80
CA VAL A 298 18.39 22.53 39.94
C VAL A 298 17.80 23.77 40.59
N VAL A 299 16.59 24.10 40.19
CA VAL A 299 15.75 25.15 40.77
C VAL A 299 14.51 24.49 41.31
N VAL A 300 14.30 24.60 42.62
CA VAL A 300 13.20 23.95 43.32
C VAL A 300 12.33 24.94 44.08
N ARG A 301 11.01 24.78 43.98
CA ARG A 301 10.04 25.44 44.86
C ARG A 301 9.47 24.40 45.80
N VAL A 302 9.62 24.64 47.10
CA VAL A 302 9.03 23.79 48.13
C VAL A 302 7.59 24.24 48.35
N LYS A 303 6.67 23.27 48.42
CA LYS A 303 5.25 23.52 48.65
C LYS A 303 5.05 24.34 49.94
N GLY A 304 4.32 25.44 49.83
CA GLY A 304 4.10 26.38 50.94
C GLY A 304 5.20 27.43 51.14
N LYS A 305 6.25 27.44 50.31
CA LYS A 305 7.25 28.52 50.26
C LYS A 305 7.18 29.25 48.92
N ASN A 306 7.10 30.58 48.95
CA ASN A 306 7.08 31.41 47.75
C ASN A 306 8.47 31.66 47.12
N THR A 307 9.54 31.17 47.75
CA THR A 307 10.91 31.38 47.27
C THR A 307 11.42 30.15 46.53
N TYR A 308 12.05 30.39 45.37
CA TYR A 308 12.82 29.39 44.65
C TYR A 308 14.18 29.21 45.31
N ASN A 309 14.58 27.96 45.54
CA ASN A 309 15.94 27.62 45.97
C ASN A 309 16.69 27.06 44.77
N GLU A 310 17.89 27.57 44.52
CA GLU A 310 18.74 27.11 43.43
C GLU A 310 20.02 26.51 43.99
N GLY A 311 20.52 25.44 43.37
CA GLY A 311 21.76 24.82 43.81
C GLY A 311 22.22 23.66 42.95
N TRP A 312 23.50 23.30 43.10
CA TRP A 312 24.07 22.12 42.48
C TRP A 312 23.78 20.87 43.30
N VAL A 313 23.36 19.81 42.61
CA VAL A 313 23.10 18.49 43.19
C VAL A 313 23.97 17.46 42.49
N ASP A 314 24.75 16.72 43.26
CA ASP A 314 25.47 15.54 42.77
C ASP A 314 24.47 14.38 42.66
N PHE A 315 24.28 13.89 41.44
CA PHE A 315 23.32 12.84 41.11
C PHE A 315 24.03 11.57 40.64
N LYS A 316 23.69 10.47 41.30
CA LYS A 316 24.10 9.12 40.91
C LYS A 316 22.84 8.28 40.66
N PRO A 317 22.54 7.94 39.40
CA PRO A 317 21.31 7.24 39.06
C PRO A 317 21.30 5.82 39.64
N THR A 318 20.16 5.39 40.19
CA THR A 318 19.89 4.00 40.60
C THR A 318 18.63 3.47 39.92
N VAL A 319 18.31 2.18 40.12
CA VAL A 319 17.09 1.57 39.59
C VAL A 319 15.84 2.25 40.17
N GLU A 320 15.89 2.65 41.43
CA GLU A 320 14.80 3.29 42.17
C GLU A 320 14.72 4.80 41.90
N LEU A 321 15.88 5.45 41.66
CA LEU A 321 15.99 6.88 41.37
C LEU A 321 16.72 7.11 40.03
N PRO A 322 16.07 6.74 38.89
CA PRO A 322 16.70 6.78 37.58
C PRO A 322 16.89 8.20 37.00
N ASN A 323 16.26 9.23 37.59
CA ASN A 323 16.39 10.60 37.12
C ASN A 323 16.51 11.63 38.25
N VAL A 324 17.08 12.80 37.90
CA VAL A 324 17.39 13.88 38.85
C VAL A 324 16.13 14.40 39.56
N ALA A 325 15.00 14.49 38.87
CA ALA A 325 13.77 14.98 39.47
C ALA A 325 13.28 14.06 40.59
N GLN A 326 13.30 12.74 40.36
CA GLN A 326 12.97 11.73 41.36
C GLN A 326 13.95 11.73 42.53
N TYR A 327 15.25 11.85 42.25
CA TYR A 327 16.30 11.93 43.27
C TYR A 327 16.14 13.15 44.18
N VAL A 328 15.92 14.33 43.60
CA VAL A 328 15.74 15.56 44.37
C VAL A 328 14.42 15.55 45.15
N ALA A 329 13.35 14.99 44.57
CA ALA A 329 12.10 14.77 45.30
C ALA A 329 12.26 13.78 46.47
N HIS A 330 13.08 12.74 46.31
CA HIS A 330 13.42 11.80 47.39
C HIS A 330 14.16 12.51 48.53
N LEU A 331 15.23 13.25 48.22
CA LEU A 331 16.00 14.02 49.21
C LEU A 331 15.13 15.04 49.97
N ALA A 332 14.18 15.68 49.27
CA ALA A 332 13.25 16.61 49.92
C ALA A 332 12.31 15.89 50.89
N ARG A 333 11.80 14.70 50.52
CA ARG A 333 10.95 13.88 51.39
C ARG A 333 11.69 13.38 52.62
N GLU A 334 12.95 12.96 52.49
CA GLU A 334 13.79 12.58 53.64
C GLU A 334 13.98 13.75 54.62
N LYS A 335 13.95 14.99 54.11
CA LYS A 335 14.00 16.21 54.92
C LYS A 335 12.62 16.70 55.40
N GLY A 336 11.56 15.93 55.19
CA GLY A 336 10.19 16.28 55.58
C GLY A 336 9.56 17.40 54.74
N THR A 337 10.03 17.60 53.51
CA THR A 337 9.56 18.66 52.60
C THR A 337 9.00 18.10 51.30
N GLU A 338 8.01 18.78 50.72
CA GLU A 338 7.40 18.39 49.44
C GLU A 338 7.76 19.42 48.36
N ILE A 339 8.22 18.97 47.18
CA ILE A 339 8.57 19.84 46.07
C ILE A 339 7.33 20.06 45.20
N GLU A 340 7.02 21.33 44.93
CA GLU A 340 5.92 21.74 44.05
C GLU A 340 6.40 21.99 42.61
N TYR A 341 7.63 22.48 42.46
CA TYR A 341 8.24 22.74 41.16
C TYR A 341 9.71 22.36 41.18
N LEU A 342 10.17 21.72 40.09
CA LEU A 342 11.58 21.38 39.88
C LEU A 342 11.94 21.60 38.42
N GLU A 343 13.01 22.36 38.20
CA GLU A 343 13.62 22.58 36.90
C GLU A 343 15.11 22.28 36.95
N VAL A 344 15.63 21.66 35.89
CA VAL A 344 17.08 21.42 35.71
C VAL A 344 17.58 22.41 34.66
N LYS A 345 18.41 23.39 35.07
CA LYS A 345 18.90 24.45 34.16
C LYS A 345 20.24 24.12 33.52
N GLN A 346 21.13 23.43 34.23
CA GLN A 346 22.49 23.10 33.76
C GLN A 346 22.93 21.72 34.24
N TYR A 347 23.88 21.11 33.53
CA TYR A 347 24.47 19.85 33.93
C TYR A 347 25.95 19.77 33.59
N GLN A 348 26.71 19.11 34.45
CA GLN A 348 28.12 18.76 34.29
C GLN A 348 28.23 17.24 34.48
N THR A 349 28.28 16.50 33.38
CA THR A 349 28.50 15.05 33.42
C THR A 349 29.98 14.76 33.65
N GLN A 350 30.31 13.73 34.43
CA GLN A 350 31.70 13.29 34.54
C GLN A 350 32.18 12.75 33.18
N GLN A 351 32.97 13.54 32.44
CA GLN A 351 33.64 13.09 31.22
C GLN A 351 34.73 12.09 31.62
N GLY A 352 34.47 10.80 31.44
CA GLY A 352 35.47 9.75 31.69
C GLY A 352 34.95 8.32 31.83
N GLY A 353 33.65 8.13 32.10
CA GLY A 353 33.04 6.80 32.16
C GLY A 353 32.00 6.62 31.05
N LYS A 354 32.15 5.62 30.18
CA LYS A 354 31.14 5.18 29.20
C LYS A 354 29.89 4.55 29.87
N LYS A 355 29.30 5.19 30.88
CA LYS A 355 28.03 4.72 31.46
C LYS A 355 26.88 5.32 30.69
N TRP A 356 26.18 4.49 29.93
CA TRP A 356 24.97 4.88 29.22
C TRP A 356 23.84 5.18 30.22
N PRO A 357 22.97 6.18 29.95
CA PRO A 357 21.81 6.43 30.80
C PRO A 357 20.96 5.16 30.92
N GLY A 358 20.62 4.74 32.14
CA GLY A 358 19.80 3.56 32.40
C GLY A 358 20.55 2.23 32.49
N VAL A 359 21.88 2.22 32.35
CA VAL A 359 22.70 1.02 32.58
C VAL A 359 23.34 1.10 33.96
N PHE A 360 22.84 0.29 34.89
CA PHE A 360 23.31 0.21 36.27
C PHE A 360 24.24 -1.00 36.43
N PHE A 361 25.42 -0.80 37.01
CA PHE A 361 26.24 -1.94 37.46
C PHE A 361 25.53 -2.56 38.67
N SER A 362 25.05 -3.80 38.53
CA SER A 362 24.75 -4.63 39.70
C SER A 362 26.08 -4.99 40.35
N PRO A 363 26.28 -4.76 41.66
CA PRO A 363 27.26 -5.51 42.39
C PRO A 363 26.86 -6.99 42.25
N THR A 364 27.77 -7.84 41.79
CA THR A 364 27.62 -9.29 41.93
C THR A 364 27.56 -9.62 43.44
N PRO A 365 26.69 -10.54 43.87
CA PRO A 365 26.61 -10.96 45.28
C PRO A 365 27.94 -11.49 45.81
#